data_AF-A0A8J7RN27-F1
#
_entry.id   AF-A0A8J7RN27-F1
#
_cell.length_a   1.000
_cell.length_b   1.000
_cell.length_c   1.000
_cell.angle_alpha   90.00
_cell.angle_beta   90.00
_cell.angle_gamma   90.00
#
_symmetry.space_group_name_H-M   'P 1'
#
loop_
_entity.id
_entity.type
_entity.pdbx_description
1 polymer ?
#
loop_
_entity_poly.entity_id
_entity_poly.type
_entity_poly.pdbx_seq_one_letter_code
_entity_poly.pdbx_strand_id
1 'polypeptide(L)'
;MRNELWLSLEKKYRPWIDFDHLPFYSRGAGWQRQLHIYEVPLYYVDYCMAQTVAFQFRSLSRENYTNAWQRYLTFVDKAGTATFAEPVESAGLKVPYLPGCIKEIGESISGWLEQHELTV
;
A
#
# COMPACT_ATOMS: atom_id res chain seq x y z
N MET A 1 -14.60 -14.06 18.95
CA MET A 1 -14.35 -12.60 18.87
C MET A 1 -13.24 -12.21 17.88
N ARG A 2 -11.94 -12.44 18.12
CA ARG A 2 -10.88 -11.95 17.18
C ARG A 2 -10.90 -12.63 15.80
N ASN A 3 -11.08 -13.95 15.75
CA ASN A 3 -11.14 -14.67 14.49
C ASN A 3 -12.39 -14.33 13.67
N GLU A 4 -13.54 -14.16 14.32
CA GLU A 4 -14.79 -13.77 13.64
C GLU A 4 -14.68 -12.37 13.04
N LEU A 5 -14.09 -11.42 13.77
CA LEU A 5 -13.81 -10.09 13.25
C LEU A 5 -12.83 -10.15 12.08
N TRP A 6 -11.78 -10.96 12.17
CA TRP A 6 -10.86 -11.14 11.05
C TRP A 6 -11.59 -11.68 9.81
N LEU A 7 -12.42 -12.70 9.99
CA LEU A 7 -13.18 -13.30 8.89
C LEU A 7 -14.14 -12.29 8.24
N SER A 8 -14.77 -11.41 9.02
CA SER A 8 -15.64 -10.36 8.46
C SER A 8 -14.85 -9.31 7.67
N LEU A 9 -13.67 -8.92 8.16
CA LEU A 9 -12.77 -8.01 7.46
C LEU A 9 -12.18 -8.63 6.18
N GLU A 10 -11.83 -9.91 6.22
CA GLU A 10 -11.31 -10.64 5.06
C GLU A 10 -12.34 -10.70 3.95
N LYS A 11 -13.61 -11.02 4.27
CA LYS A 11 -14.72 -10.96 3.30
C LYS A 11 -14.96 -9.55 2.77
N LYS A 12 -14.81 -8.52 3.59
CA LYS A 12 -15.00 -7.12 3.17
C LYS A 12 -13.93 -6.65 2.18
N TYR A 13 -12.65 -6.94 2.46
CA TYR A 13 -11.52 -6.38 1.71
C TYR A 13 -10.92 -7.33 0.67
N ARG A 14 -11.18 -8.64 0.77
CA ARG A 14 -10.71 -9.67 -0.18
C ARG A 14 -11.83 -10.69 -0.49
N PRO A 15 -13.00 -10.23 -0.99
CA PRO A 15 -14.16 -11.10 -1.23
C PRO A 15 -13.92 -12.22 -2.26
N TRP A 16 -12.90 -12.09 -3.12
CA TRP A 16 -12.54 -13.07 -4.14
C TRP A 16 -11.72 -14.26 -3.61
N ILE A 17 -11.30 -14.25 -2.34
CA ILE A 17 -10.58 -15.38 -1.76
C ILE A 17 -11.58 -16.43 -1.27
N ASP A 18 -11.52 -17.61 -1.88
CA ASP A 18 -12.16 -18.82 -1.36
C ASP A 18 -11.10 -19.72 -0.73
N PHE A 19 -11.38 -20.20 0.49
CA PHE A 19 -10.51 -21.09 1.22
C PHE A 19 -10.96 -22.55 1.15
N ASP A 20 -11.97 -22.89 0.36
CA ASP A 20 -12.46 -24.27 0.15
C ASP A 20 -12.65 -25.03 1.48
N HIS A 21 -13.36 -24.39 2.41
CA HIS A 21 -13.65 -24.94 3.74
C HIS A 21 -12.42 -25.39 4.57
N LEU A 22 -11.20 -24.96 4.22
CA LEU A 22 -9.99 -25.31 4.96
C LEU A 22 -10.13 -24.93 6.44
N PRO A 23 -10.08 -25.90 7.38
CA PRO A 23 -10.46 -25.68 8.78
C PRO A 23 -9.75 -24.51 9.46
N PHE A 24 -8.49 -24.22 9.10
CA PHE A 24 -7.72 -23.12 9.66
C PHE A 24 -8.23 -21.74 9.19
N TYR A 25 -8.46 -21.57 7.89
CA TYR A 25 -8.85 -20.28 7.33
C TYR A 25 -10.34 -20.01 7.51
N SER A 26 -11.19 -21.03 7.34
CA SER A 26 -12.64 -20.89 7.43
C SER A 26 -13.13 -20.49 8.83
N ARG A 27 -12.35 -20.77 9.87
CA ARG A 27 -12.62 -20.28 11.24
C ARG A 27 -12.07 -18.88 11.53
N GLY A 28 -11.52 -18.18 10.54
CA GLY A 28 -10.97 -16.82 10.67
C GLY A 28 -9.60 -16.74 11.34
N ALA A 29 -8.81 -17.81 11.35
CA ALA A 29 -7.48 -17.82 11.98
C ALA A 29 -6.35 -17.32 11.06
N GLY A 30 -6.68 -16.86 9.85
CA GLY A 30 -5.69 -16.45 8.84
C GLY A 30 -4.69 -15.40 9.33
N TRP A 31 -5.09 -14.47 10.19
CA TRP A 31 -4.20 -13.46 10.78
C TRP A 31 -3.07 -14.04 11.63
N GLN A 32 -3.22 -15.25 12.17
CA GLN A 32 -2.22 -15.87 13.06
C GLN A 32 -0.91 -16.17 12.33
N ARG A 33 -0.92 -16.27 11.00
CA ARG A 33 0.29 -16.43 10.18
C ARG A 33 1.09 -15.13 10.03
N GLN A 34 0.50 -13.99 10.37
CA GLN A 34 1.11 -12.68 10.13
C GLN A 34 1.96 -12.28 11.34
N LEU A 35 3.27 -12.51 11.27
CA LEU A 35 4.22 -12.24 12.36
C LEU A 35 4.16 -10.80 12.86
N HIS A 36 4.02 -9.82 11.97
CA HIS A 36 3.89 -8.39 12.32
C HIS A 36 2.78 -8.11 13.35
N ILE A 37 1.71 -8.90 13.38
CA ILE A 37 0.62 -8.72 14.35
C ILE A 37 1.07 -9.06 15.78
N TYR A 38 2.06 -9.94 15.93
CA TYR A 38 2.60 -10.38 17.21
C TYR A 38 3.84 -9.59 17.62
N GLU A 39 4.76 -9.36 16.69
CA GLU A 39 6.08 -8.80 16.98
C GLU A 39 6.11 -7.28 16.97
N VAL A 40 5.42 -6.66 16.00
CA VAL A 40 5.48 -5.21 15.75
C VAL A 40 4.08 -4.68 15.44
N PRO A 41 3.20 -4.56 16.46
CA PRO A 41 1.81 -4.18 16.24
C PRO A 41 1.70 -2.84 15.50
N LEU A 42 0.69 -2.72 14.65
CA LEU A 42 0.39 -1.56 13.79
C LEU A 42 1.34 -1.33 12.60
N TYR A 43 2.52 -1.95 12.54
CA TYR A 43 3.49 -1.77 11.44
C TYR A 43 2.97 -2.11 10.04
N TYR A 44 1.90 -2.91 9.93
CA TYR A 44 1.39 -3.33 8.63
C TYR A 44 0.80 -2.18 7.80
N VAL A 45 0.34 -1.10 8.46
CA VAL A 45 -0.22 0.06 7.76
C VAL A 45 0.85 0.87 7.02
N ASP A 46 2.08 0.83 7.51
CA ASP A 46 3.25 1.47 6.92
C ASP A 46 3.49 0.98 5.49
N TYR A 47 3.26 -0.31 5.21
CA TYR A 47 3.33 -0.84 3.85
C TYR A 47 2.31 -0.19 2.91
N CYS A 48 1.08 0.06 3.37
CA CYS A 48 0.07 0.73 2.55
C CYS A 48 0.47 2.18 2.23
N MET A 49 1.04 2.89 3.21
CA MET A 49 1.52 4.26 3.03
C MET A 49 2.74 4.29 2.10
N ALA A 50 3.73 3.44 2.34
CA ALA A 50 4.93 3.33 1.52
C ALA A 50 4.61 2.90 0.08
N GLN A 51 3.68 1.97 -0.12
CA GLN A 51 3.24 1.53 -1.45
C GLN A 51 2.59 2.69 -2.23
N THR A 52 1.77 3.51 -1.57
CA THR A 52 1.17 4.70 -2.19
C THR A 52 2.23 5.71 -2.63
N VAL A 53 3.28 5.92 -1.83
CA VAL A 53 4.43 6.76 -2.20
C VAL A 53 5.24 6.14 -3.35
N ALA A 54 5.45 4.82 -3.32
CA ALA A 54 6.17 4.10 -4.36
C ALA A 54 5.45 4.17 -5.72
N PHE A 55 4.11 4.09 -5.74
CA PHE A 55 3.34 4.27 -6.97
C PHE A 55 3.49 5.68 -7.55
N GLN A 56 3.58 6.71 -6.72
CA GLN A 56 3.85 8.07 -7.20
C GLN A 56 5.24 8.17 -7.85
N PHE A 57 6.27 7.61 -7.23
CA PHE A 57 7.61 7.54 -7.84
C PHE A 57 7.61 6.74 -9.14
N ARG A 58 6.86 5.64 -9.20
CA ARG A 58 6.69 4.87 -10.44
C ARG A 58 6.09 5.75 -11.54
N SER A 59 4.98 6.46 -11.29
CA SER A 59 4.36 7.33 -12.29
C SER A 59 5.33 8.43 -12.75
N LEU A 60 5.97 9.12 -11.82
CA LEU A 60 7.01 10.13 -12.13
C LEU A 60 8.15 9.55 -12.97
N SER A 61 8.62 8.35 -12.65
CA SER A 61 9.74 7.71 -13.35
C SER A 61 9.43 7.36 -14.81
N ARG A 62 8.16 7.11 -15.12
CA ARG A 62 7.70 6.84 -16.50
C ARG A 62 7.52 8.12 -17.32
N GLU A 63 7.28 9.25 -16.67
CA GLU A 63 7.18 10.56 -17.32
C GLU A 63 8.55 11.20 -17.53
N ASN A 64 9.36 11.26 -16.47
CA ASN A 64 10.71 11.81 -16.49
C ASN A 64 11.58 11.15 -15.42
N TYR A 65 12.33 10.13 -15.83
CA TYR A 65 13.17 9.34 -14.92
C TYR A 65 14.20 10.18 -14.16
N THR A 66 14.89 11.11 -14.85
CA THR A 66 15.91 11.97 -14.23
C THR A 66 15.30 12.84 -13.12
N ASN A 67 14.12 13.42 -13.37
CA ASN A 67 13.43 14.20 -12.35
C ASN A 67 12.93 13.33 -11.19
N ALA A 68 12.38 12.15 -11.48
CA ALA A 68 11.93 11.21 -10.45
C ALA A 68 13.08 10.77 -9.53
N TRP A 69 14.26 10.50 -10.11
CA TRP A 69 15.45 10.13 -9.36
C TRP A 69 15.94 11.27 -8.45
N GLN A 70 15.98 12.50 -8.94
CA GLN A 70 16.31 13.67 -8.13
C GLN A 70 15.35 13.84 -6.95
N ARG A 71 14.03 13.70 -7.17
CA ARG A 71 13.02 13.74 -6.11
C ARG A 71 13.19 12.62 -5.09
N TYR A 72 13.56 11.42 -5.55
CA TYR A 72 13.85 10.30 -4.66
C TYR A 72 15.07 10.58 -3.76
N LEU A 73 16.12 11.19 -4.31
CA LEU A 73 17.27 11.61 -3.50
C LEU A 73 16.88 12.65 -2.45
N THR A 74 16.06 13.65 -2.81
CA THR A 74 15.51 14.61 -1.85
C THR A 74 14.71 13.93 -0.72
N PHE A 75 13.90 12.93 -1.07
CA PHE A 75 13.14 12.14 -0.09
C PHE A 75 14.07 11.41 0.90
N VAL A 76 15.08 10.70 0.38
CA VAL A 76 16.00 9.90 1.19
C VAL A 76 16.95 10.76 2.02
N ASP A 77 17.34 11.94 1.53
CA ASP A 77 18.22 12.85 2.27
C ASP A 77 17.59 13.32 3.61
N LYS A 78 16.25 13.43 3.66
CA LYS A 78 15.54 13.73 4.90
C LYS A 78 15.48 12.55 5.86
N ALA A 79 15.32 11.32 5.35
CA ALA A 79 15.31 10.08 6.14
C ALA A 79 14.57 10.23 7.50
N GLY A 80 15.18 9.75 8.59
CA GLY A 80 14.65 9.84 9.96
C GLY A 80 14.86 11.19 10.64
N THR A 81 15.28 12.25 9.93
CA THR A 81 15.42 13.60 10.51
C THR A 81 14.11 14.40 10.51
N ALA A 82 13.06 13.83 9.91
CA ALA A 82 11.79 14.48 9.63
C ALA A 82 10.61 13.51 9.87
N THR A 83 9.41 14.05 10.13
CA THR A 83 8.19 13.24 10.25
C THR A 83 7.69 12.80 8.89
N PHE A 84 7.02 11.64 8.77
CA PHE A 84 6.67 11.01 7.48
C PHE A 84 6.11 11.96 6.39
N ALA A 85 5.26 12.93 6.75
CA ALA A 85 4.72 13.89 5.79
C ALA A 85 5.81 14.75 5.15
N GLU A 86 6.80 15.19 5.92
CA GLU A 86 7.82 16.16 5.49
C GLU A 86 8.73 15.62 4.36
N PRO A 87 9.33 14.40 4.43
CA PRO A 87 10.04 13.82 3.29
C PRO A 87 9.15 13.68 2.05
N VAL A 88 7.91 13.22 2.21
CA VAL A 88 6.96 13.01 1.10
C VAL A 88 6.67 14.33 0.39
N GLU A 89 6.32 15.37 1.14
CA GLU A 89 6.02 16.69 0.59
C GLU A 89 7.27 17.36 -0.01
N SER A 90 8.44 17.18 0.60
CA SER A 90 9.70 17.73 0.09
C SER A 90 10.12 17.14 -1.26
N ALA A 91 9.73 15.89 -1.54
CA ALA A 91 9.90 15.24 -2.84
C ALA A 91 8.82 15.64 -3.86
N GLY A 92 7.90 16.53 -3.46
CA GLY A 92 6.76 16.98 -4.25
C GLY A 92 5.74 15.88 -4.49
N LEU A 93 5.58 14.97 -3.52
CA LEU A 93 4.60 13.88 -3.52
C LEU A 93 3.43 14.21 -2.59
N LYS A 94 2.32 13.50 -2.79
CA LYS A 94 1.11 13.61 -1.95
C LYS A 94 1.20 12.64 -0.79
N VAL A 95 0.86 13.12 0.40
CA VAL A 95 0.83 12.32 1.63
C VAL A 95 -0.35 11.33 1.57
N PRO A 96 -0.10 10.01 1.72
CA PRO A 96 -1.11 8.96 1.53
C PRO A 96 -2.42 9.12 2.31
N TYR A 97 -2.37 9.60 3.56
CA TYR A 97 -3.55 9.74 4.40
C TYR A 97 -4.31 11.07 4.20
N LEU A 98 -3.83 11.96 3.34
CA LEU A 98 -4.57 13.18 3.01
C LEU A 98 -5.71 12.88 2.02
N PRO A 99 -6.83 13.62 2.11
CA PRO A 99 -8.00 13.39 1.25
C PRO A 99 -7.63 13.40 -0.24
N GLY A 100 -8.16 12.42 -0.98
CA GLY A 100 -7.99 12.31 -2.44
C GLY A 100 -6.73 11.59 -2.90
N CYS A 101 -5.66 11.51 -2.09
CA CYS A 101 -4.39 10.90 -2.51
C CYS A 101 -4.57 9.44 -2.96
N ILE A 102 -5.12 8.57 -2.09
CA ILE A 102 -5.29 7.14 -2.41
C ILE A 102 -6.16 6.94 -3.66
N LYS A 103 -7.23 7.73 -3.80
CA LYS A 103 -8.14 7.63 -4.94
C LYS A 103 -7.41 7.95 -6.25
N GLU A 104 -6.71 9.07 -6.29
CA GLU A 104 -5.99 9.52 -7.49
C GLU A 104 -4.88 8.55 -7.90
N ILE A 105 -4.08 8.07 -6.94
CA ILE A 105 -3.02 7.10 -7.23
C ILE A 105 -3.61 5.75 -7.66
N GLY A 106 -4.71 5.33 -7.03
CA GLY A 106 -5.45 4.13 -7.43
C GLY A 106 -5.96 4.23 -8.87
N GLU A 107 -6.63 5.33 -9.23
CA GLU A 107 -7.14 5.58 -10.59
C GLU A 107 -6.01 5.59 -11.63
N SER A 108 -4.87 6.24 -11.30
CA SER A 108 -3.69 6.26 -12.18
C SER A 108 -3.13 4.86 -12.45
N ILE A 109 -2.98 4.04 -11.42
CA ILE A 109 -2.43 2.68 -11.56
C ILE A 109 -3.43 1.74 -12.25
N SER A 110 -4.72 1.79 -11.88
CA SER A 110 -5.75 0.99 -12.54
C SER A 110 -5.86 1.33 -14.02
N GLY A 111 -5.89 2.62 -14.38
CA GLY A 111 -5.93 3.03 -15.78
C GLY A 111 -4.69 2.58 -16.56
N TRP A 112 -3.52 2.52 -15.92
CA TRP A 112 -2.33 1.95 -16.55
C TRP A 112 -2.46 0.44 -16.77
N LEU A 113 -2.98 -0.30 -15.79
CA LEU A 113 -3.21 -1.75 -15.90
C LEU A 113 -4.20 -2.07 -17.01
N GLU A 114 -5.34 -1.40 -17.07
CA GLU A 114 -6.37 -1.61 -18.11
C GLU A 114 -5.83 -1.39 -19.54
N GLN A 115 -4.95 -0.41 -19.74
CA GLN A 115 -4.32 -0.13 -21.03
C GLN A 115 -3.26 -1.16 -21.44
N HIS A 116 -2.73 -1.92 -20.47
CA HIS A 116 -1.60 -2.84 -20.67
C HIS A 116 -1.94 -4.27 -20.23
N GLU A 117 -3.23 -4.59 -20.06
CA GLU A 117 -3.67 -5.96 -19.83
C GLU A 117 -3.37 -6.80 -21.08
N LEU A 118 -2.42 -7.70 -20.92
CA LEU A 118 -2.29 -8.88 -21.76
C LEU A 118 -3.59 -9.66 -21.59
N THR A 119 -4.34 -9.80 -22.68
CA THR A 119 -5.50 -10.69 -22.75
C THR A 119 -5.04 -12.07 -22.27
N VAL A 120 -5.52 -12.50 -21.09
CA VAL A 120 -5.38 -13.88 -20.62
C VAL A 120 -6.62 -14.65 -21.04
#